data_AF-A0A8T3E4Y1-F1
#
_entry.id   AF-A0A8T3E4Y1-F1
#
_cell.length_a   1.000
_cell.length_b   1.000
_cell.length_c   1.000
_cell.angle_alpha   90.00
_cell.angle_beta   90.00
_cell.angle_gamma   90.00
#
_symmetry.space_group_name_H-M   'P 1'
#
loop_
_entity.id
_entity.type
_entity.pdbx_description
1 polymer ?
#
loop_
_entity_poly.entity_id
_entity_poly.type
_entity_poly.pdbx_seq_one_letter_code
_entity_poly.pdbx_strand_id
1 'polypeptide(L)'
;MLLLVVLVSISHKYCFPCYVRVPANSPFSEVAYTMDRVANPDVPVAILQKKIQSAESPAEKEKLEGELHELMQTREAIRDSVVQIIQKSTDSEEQAQRVQNAKSTEITNPKAYKDIVEYYKKKCFNFHEPKYEYALRQMSLLASLSQEQPSVERIKTAIDEVSENLKKDVS
;
A
#
# COMPACT_ATOMS: atom_id res chain seq x y z
N MET A 1 3.61 21.25 -42.62
CA MET A 1 4.15 21.70 -41.31
C MET A 1 3.05 21.45 -40.28
N LEU A 2 3.06 20.37 -39.47
CA LEU A 2 3.84 20.18 -38.22
C LEU A 2 3.63 21.37 -37.27
N LEU A 3 3.12 21.29 -36.02
CA LEU A 3 3.05 20.26 -34.97
C LEU A 3 1.76 20.51 -34.10
N LEU A 4 0.99 19.51 -33.65
CA LEU A 4 1.19 18.60 -32.49
C LEU A 4 1.03 19.27 -31.11
N VAL A 5 -0.13 19.08 -30.46
CA VAL A 5 -0.22 18.75 -29.02
C VAL A 5 -1.32 17.70 -28.86
N VAL A 6 -0.91 16.44 -28.79
CA VAL A 6 -1.75 15.29 -28.45
C VAL A 6 -1.88 15.26 -26.93
N LEU A 7 -3.09 15.55 -26.43
CA LEU A 7 -3.46 15.18 -25.06
C LEU A 7 -3.63 13.66 -25.03
N VAL A 8 -2.64 12.99 -24.43
CA VAL A 8 -2.67 11.56 -24.14
C VAL A 8 -3.80 11.29 -23.15
N SER A 9 -4.96 10.91 -23.67
CA SER A 9 -5.99 10.19 -22.94
C SER A 9 -5.49 8.77 -22.71
N ILE A 10 -5.06 8.44 -21.49
CA ILE A 10 -4.95 7.04 -21.05
C ILE A 10 -6.02 6.80 -19.99
N SER A 11 -6.95 5.93 -20.39
CA SER A 11 -8.04 5.40 -19.60
C SER A 11 -7.53 4.68 -18.35
N HIS A 12 -8.10 5.01 -17.19
CA HIS A 12 -8.33 4.03 -16.12
C HIS A 12 -9.85 3.86 -16.00
N LYS A 13 -10.37 3.01 -16.88
CA LYS A 13 -11.66 2.33 -16.70
C LYS A 13 -11.51 1.36 -15.53
N TYR A 14 -12.63 1.06 -14.86
CA TYR A 14 -12.78 0.21 -13.68
C TYR A 14 -12.72 0.90 -12.31
N CYS A 15 -13.55 1.93 -12.16
CA CYS A 15 -14.32 2.08 -10.93
C CYS A 15 -15.79 1.99 -11.36
N PHE A 16 -16.44 0.84 -11.16
CA PHE A 16 -17.89 0.73 -11.37
C PHE A 16 -18.58 1.47 -10.21
N PRO A 17 -19.33 2.56 -10.45
CA PRO A 17 -20.26 3.04 -9.45
C PRO A 17 -21.34 1.97 -9.27
N CYS A 18 -21.48 1.42 -8.06
CA CYS A 18 -22.69 0.70 -7.67
C CYS A 18 -23.85 1.70 -7.71
N TYR A 19 -24.51 1.84 -8.87
CA TYR A 19 -25.74 2.61 -8.98
C TYR A 19 -26.87 1.79 -8.35
N VAL A 20 -27.19 2.08 -7.08
CA VAL A 20 -28.49 1.71 -6.52
C VAL A 20 -29.52 2.62 -7.18
N ARG A 21 -30.31 2.09 -8.11
CA ARG A 21 -31.39 2.82 -8.77
C ARG A 21 -32.56 2.92 -7.80
N VAL A 22 -32.67 4.04 -7.08
CA VAL A 22 -33.83 4.33 -6.23
C VAL A 22 -34.96 4.91 -7.10
N PRO A 23 -36.18 4.34 -7.09
CA PRO A 23 -37.31 4.90 -7.84
C PRO A 23 -37.73 6.27 -7.26
N ALA A 24 -38.15 7.18 -8.13
CA ALA A 24 -38.43 8.59 -7.82
C ALA A 24 -39.53 8.83 -6.77
N ASN A 25 -40.30 7.80 -6.39
CA ASN A 25 -41.39 7.88 -5.42
C ASN A 25 -41.07 7.16 -4.10
N SER A 26 -39.79 6.94 -3.79
CA SER A 26 -39.38 6.34 -2.52
C SER A 26 -39.44 7.39 -1.40
N PRO A 27 -40.06 7.10 -0.23
CA PRO A 27 -40.14 8.01 0.92
C PRO A 27 -38.77 8.32 1.57
N PHE A 28 -37.67 7.80 1.01
CA PHE A 28 -36.29 8.02 1.44
C PHE A 28 -35.59 9.21 0.75
N SER A 29 -36.32 10.06 0.03
CA SER A 29 -35.74 11.14 -0.79
C SER A 29 -35.11 12.31 -0.01
N GLU A 30 -35.18 12.32 1.32
CA GLU A 30 -34.71 13.43 2.17
C GLU A 30 -33.70 12.97 3.24
N VAL A 31 -32.85 11.99 2.92
CA VAL A 31 -31.60 11.80 3.66
C VAL A 31 -30.48 12.20 2.73
N ALA A 32 -29.89 13.37 2.97
CA ALA A 32 -28.67 13.78 2.31
C ALA A 32 -27.54 12.82 2.71
N TYR A 33 -27.37 11.73 1.96
CA TYR A 33 -26.25 10.81 2.13
C TYR A 33 -24.97 11.55 1.75
N THR A 34 -24.20 11.99 2.74
CA THR A 34 -22.83 12.46 2.51
C THR A 34 -21.98 11.26 2.10
N MET A 35 -21.55 11.21 0.84
CA MET A 35 -20.67 10.15 0.36
C MET A 35 -19.25 10.36 0.91
N ASP A 36 -18.91 9.59 1.93
CA ASP A 36 -17.56 9.54 2.51
C ASP A 36 -16.60 8.82 1.55
N ARG A 37 -16.00 9.58 0.63
CA ARG A 37 -15.00 9.06 -0.30
C ARG A 37 -13.63 9.06 0.35
N VAL A 38 -13.11 7.87 0.63
CA VAL A 38 -11.74 7.66 1.14
C VAL A 38 -11.02 6.72 0.18
N ALA A 39 -9.73 6.97 -0.07
CA ALA A 39 -8.92 6.03 -0.84
C ALA A 39 -8.85 4.70 -0.10
N ASN A 40 -9.00 3.57 -0.79
CA ASN A 40 -8.99 2.23 -0.17
C ASN A 40 -7.90 2.03 0.92
N PRO A 41 -6.59 2.31 0.67
CA PRO A 41 -5.56 2.12 1.69
C PRO A 41 -5.76 3.00 2.93
N ASP A 42 -6.50 4.10 2.85
CA ASP A 42 -6.72 5.05 3.94
C ASP A 42 -8.02 4.79 4.70
N VAL A 43 -8.86 3.85 4.21
CA VAL A 43 -10.13 3.47 4.85
C VAL A 43 -9.94 3.06 6.32
N PRO A 44 -8.98 2.19 6.69
CA PRO A 44 -8.79 1.81 8.09
C PRO A 44 -8.44 2.99 9.01
N VAL A 45 -7.61 3.92 8.52
CA VAL A 45 -7.23 5.14 9.25
C VAL A 45 -8.43 6.07 9.40
N ALA A 46 -9.16 6.32 8.32
CA ALA A 46 -10.33 7.20 8.34
C ALA A 46 -11.44 6.65 9.25
N ILE A 47 -11.62 5.33 9.29
CA ILE A 47 -12.57 4.68 10.22
C ILE A 47 -12.16 4.94 11.66
N LEU A 48 -10.89 4.70 12.03
CA LEU A 48 -10.42 4.93 13.40
C LEU A 48 -10.51 6.41 13.80
N GLN A 49 -10.11 7.33 12.91
CA GLN A 49 -10.23 8.77 13.14
C GLN A 49 -11.68 9.19 13.39
N LYS A 50 -12.63 8.66 12.60
CA LYS A 50 -14.06 8.93 12.81
C LYS A 50 -14.56 8.38 14.14
N LYS A 51 -14.15 7.16 14.52
CA LYS A 51 -14.50 6.58 15.82
C LYS A 51 -13.95 7.41 16.98
N ILE A 52 -12.71 7.89 16.89
CA ILE A 52 -12.09 8.78 17.89
C ILE A 52 -12.90 10.07 18.03
N GLN A 53 -13.37 10.64 16.92
CA GLN A 53 -14.19 11.85 16.92
C GLN A 53 -15.59 11.63 17.54
N SER A 54 -16.15 10.43 17.39
CA SER A 54 -17.47 10.07 17.93
C SER A 54 -17.43 9.43 19.31
N ALA A 55 -16.26 9.20 19.89
CA ALA A 55 -16.11 8.52 21.18
C ALA A 55 -16.69 9.37 22.32
N GLU A 56 -17.56 8.77 23.12
CA GLU A 56 -18.26 9.47 24.21
C GLU A 56 -17.46 9.45 25.51
N SER A 57 -16.58 8.46 25.69
CA SER A 57 -15.80 8.28 26.91
C SER A 57 -14.29 8.49 26.69
N PRO A 58 -13.56 9.04 27.67
CA PRO A 58 -12.10 9.15 27.60
C PRO A 58 -11.40 7.80 27.41
N ALA A 59 -11.88 6.75 28.08
CA ALA A 59 -11.29 5.41 27.99
C ALA A 59 -11.45 4.78 26.60
N GLU A 60 -12.61 4.95 25.96
CA GLU A 60 -12.82 4.50 24.58
C GLU A 60 -11.92 5.27 23.60
N LYS A 61 -11.83 6.59 23.79
CA LYS A 61 -10.98 7.45 22.97
C LYS A 61 -9.51 7.04 23.05
N GLU A 62 -8.99 6.84 24.26
CA GLU A 62 -7.61 6.39 24.50
C GLU A 62 -7.32 5.04 23.83
N LYS A 63 -8.25 4.08 23.94
CA LYS A 63 -8.14 2.80 23.26
C LYS A 63 -8.05 2.95 21.74
N LEU A 64 -8.94 3.75 21.15
CA LEU A 64 -8.98 3.96 19.70
C LEU A 64 -7.74 4.72 19.19
N GLU A 65 -7.23 5.67 19.97
CA GLU A 65 -5.96 6.36 19.70
C GLU A 65 -4.78 5.38 19.73
N GLY A 66 -4.78 4.42 20.66
CA GLY A 66 -3.82 3.31 20.68
C GLY A 66 -3.90 2.44 19.42
N GLU A 67 -5.10 2.01 19.02
CA GLU A 67 -5.30 1.24 17.78
C GLU A 67 -4.83 2.00 16.53
N LEU A 68 -5.07 3.32 16.46
CA LEU A 68 -4.60 4.16 15.38
C LEU A 68 -3.07 4.28 15.37
N HIS A 69 -2.47 4.42 16.55
CA HIS A 69 -1.01 4.49 16.69
C HIS A 69 -0.34 3.20 16.22
N GLU A 70 -0.81 2.04 16.67
CA GLU A 70 -0.30 0.73 16.25
C GLU A 70 -0.44 0.50 14.73
N LEU A 71 -1.57 0.93 14.15
CA LEU A 71 -1.79 0.86 12.71
C LEU A 71 -0.74 1.70 11.96
N MET A 72 -0.49 2.93 12.42
CA MET A 72 0.50 3.83 11.80
C MET A 72 1.92 3.29 11.92
N GLN A 73 2.31 2.79 13.10
CA GLN A 73 3.62 2.15 13.30
C GLN A 73 3.80 0.94 12.38
N THR A 74 2.76 0.10 12.23
CA THR A 74 2.80 -1.05 11.35
C THR A 74 2.99 -0.63 9.88
N ARG A 75 2.31 0.43 9.44
CA ARG A 75 2.46 0.98 8.08
C ARG A 75 3.87 1.51 7.82
N GLU A 76 4.43 2.22 8.80
CA GLU A 76 5.80 2.73 8.73
C GLU A 76 6.82 1.60 8.66
N ALA A 77 6.73 0.61 9.55
CA ALA A 77 7.60 -0.56 9.52
C ALA A 77 7.56 -1.31 8.17
N ILE A 78 6.37 -1.46 7.60
CA ILE A 78 6.19 -2.05 6.27
C ILE A 78 6.90 -1.20 5.20
N ARG A 79 6.65 0.11 5.16
CA ARG A 79 7.26 1.01 4.17
C ARG A 79 8.78 0.99 4.29
N ASP A 80 9.29 1.15 5.49
CA ASP A 80 10.71 1.26 5.76
C ASP A 80 11.43 -0.05 5.45
N SER A 81 10.81 -1.20 5.71
CA SER A 81 11.38 -2.50 5.33
C SER A 81 11.57 -2.61 3.82
N VAL A 82 10.60 -2.18 3.01
CA VAL A 82 10.70 -2.24 1.54
C VAL A 82 11.75 -1.26 1.03
N VAL A 83 11.82 -0.04 1.58
CA VAL A 83 12.87 0.93 1.25
C VAL A 83 14.26 0.38 1.56
N GLN A 84 14.46 -0.21 2.74
CA GLN A 84 15.72 -0.83 3.13
C GLN A 84 16.10 -2.00 2.22
N ILE A 85 15.12 -2.84 1.83
CA ILE A 85 15.35 -3.92 0.86
C ILE A 85 15.85 -3.34 -0.47
N ILE A 86 15.22 -2.28 -0.98
CA ILE A 86 15.64 -1.63 -2.23
C ILE A 86 17.06 -1.10 -2.11
N GLN A 87 17.36 -0.36 -1.04
CA GLN A 87 18.69 0.21 -0.79
C GLN A 87 19.78 -0.88 -0.72
N LYS A 88 19.52 -1.99 -0.03
CA LYS A 88 20.46 -3.12 0.08
C LYS A 88 20.59 -3.94 -1.21
N SER A 89 19.55 -3.97 -2.03
CA SER A 89 19.52 -4.74 -3.27
C SER A 89 20.12 -4.01 -4.46
N THR A 90 20.27 -2.69 -4.38
CA THR A 90 20.77 -1.84 -5.47
C THR A 90 22.25 -1.49 -5.26
N ASP A 91 22.92 -1.11 -6.35
CA ASP A 91 24.35 -0.78 -6.34
C ASP A 91 24.62 0.71 -6.07
N SER A 92 23.59 1.55 -6.16
CA SER A 92 23.70 3.01 -6.06
C SER A 92 22.41 3.63 -5.54
N GLU A 93 22.53 4.80 -4.93
CA GLU A 93 21.38 5.58 -4.46
C GLU A 93 20.49 6.02 -5.62
N GLU A 94 21.08 6.36 -6.77
CA GLU A 94 20.33 6.74 -7.97
C GLU A 94 19.48 5.57 -8.48
N GLN A 95 20.00 4.33 -8.42
CA GLN A 95 19.21 3.14 -8.77
C GLN A 95 18.08 2.90 -7.77
N ALA A 96 18.36 3.01 -6.47
CA ALA A 96 17.33 2.91 -5.44
C ALA A 96 16.21 3.93 -5.65
N GLN A 97 16.57 5.17 -5.98
CA GLN A 97 15.63 6.26 -6.20
C GLN A 97 14.81 6.07 -7.48
N ARG A 98 15.38 5.50 -8.55
CA ARG A 98 14.62 5.11 -9.75
C ARG A 98 13.56 4.05 -9.42
N VAL A 99 13.91 3.03 -8.63
CA VAL A 99 12.95 2.00 -8.19
C VAL A 99 11.82 2.62 -7.37
N GLN A 100 12.14 3.51 -6.42
CA GLN A 100 11.15 4.15 -5.55
C GLN A 100 10.21 5.11 -6.30
N ASN A 101 10.73 5.79 -7.32
CA ASN A 101 9.96 6.74 -8.14
C ASN A 101 9.32 6.10 -9.38
N ALA A 102 9.56 4.81 -9.61
CA ALA A 102 9.02 4.10 -10.76
C ALA A 102 7.49 4.13 -10.70
N LYS A 103 6.88 4.63 -11.79
CA LYS A 103 5.44 4.44 -11.99
C LYS A 103 5.18 2.97 -12.21
N SER A 104 4.01 2.50 -11.78
CA SER A 104 3.50 1.14 -11.95
C SER A 104 3.97 0.54 -13.27
N THR A 105 5.00 -0.31 -13.21
CA THR A 105 5.70 -0.80 -14.39
C THR A 105 5.08 -2.12 -14.82
N GLU A 106 4.97 -2.37 -16.12
CA GLU A 106 4.56 -3.68 -16.61
C GLU A 106 5.53 -4.74 -16.11
N ILE A 107 5.02 -5.83 -15.55
CA ILE A 107 5.85 -6.89 -14.97
C ILE A 107 6.42 -7.73 -16.10
N THR A 108 7.67 -7.48 -16.47
CA THR A 108 8.37 -8.19 -17.55
C THR A 108 8.76 -9.61 -17.18
N ASN A 109 9.04 -9.88 -15.90
CA ASN A 109 9.33 -11.21 -15.37
C ASN A 109 8.39 -11.58 -14.21
N PRO A 110 7.19 -12.12 -14.52
CA PRO A 110 6.20 -12.47 -13.49
C PRO A 110 6.70 -13.54 -12.51
N LYS A 111 7.59 -14.43 -12.93
CA LYS A 111 8.13 -15.49 -12.08
C LYS A 111 9.06 -14.91 -11.01
N ALA A 112 10.01 -14.08 -11.40
CA ALA A 112 10.92 -13.42 -10.45
C ALA A 112 10.14 -12.55 -9.45
N TYR A 113 9.18 -11.77 -9.94
CA TYR A 113 8.32 -10.97 -9.08
C TYR A 113 7.55 -11.83 -8.07
N LYS A 114 6.88 -12.89 -8.53
CA LYS A 114 6.13 -13.80 -7.64
C LYS A 114 7.03 -14.43 -6.59
N ASP A 115 8.21 -14.89 -6.98
CA ASP A 115 9.17 -15.51 -6.07
C ASP A 115 9.65 -14.52 -4.99
N ILE A 116 9.88 -13.25 -5.35
CA ILE A 116 10.26 -12.19 -4.41
C ILE A 116 9.12 -11.86 -3.45
N VAL A 117 7.90 -11.67 -3.96
CA VAL A 117 6.72 -11.33 -3.14
C VAL A 117 6.39 -12.45 -2.15
N GLU A 118 6.42 -13.70 -2.59
CA GLU A 118 6.20 -14.85 -1.71
C GLU A 118 7.30 -14.97 -0.64
N TYR A 119 8.56 -14.67 -1.00
CA TYR A 119 9.67 -14.68 -0.04
C TYR A 119 9.52 -13.55 1.00
N TYR A 120 9.19 -12.34 0.56
CA TYR A 120 8.91 -11.21 1.44
C TYR A 120 7.74 -11.51 2.39
N LYS A 121 6.65 -12.07 1.87
CA LYS A 121 5.49 -12.48 2.67
C LYS A 121 5.86 -13.44 3.79
N LYS A 122 6.71 -14.42 3.48
CA LYS A 122 7.14 -15.46 4.42
C LYS A 122 8.11 -14.93 5.48
N LYS A 123 8.95 -13.96 5.14
CA LYS A 123 10.06 -13.50 5.99
C LYS A 123 9.75 -12.22 6.76
N CYS A 124 8.98 -11.32 6.17
CA CYS A 124 8.68 -10.01 6.73
C CYS A 124 7.21 -9.94 7.18
N PHE A 125 6.30 -9.59 6.27
CA PHE A 125 4.92 -9.27 6.60
C PHE A 125 3.94 -10.12 5.77
N ASN A 126 3.13 -10.92 6.45
CA ASN A 126 2.08 -11.71 5.81
C ASN A 126 0.86 -10.84 5.50
N PHE A 127 0.81 -10.29 4.29
CA PHE A 127 -0.28 -9.41 3.85
C PHE A 127 -1.65 -10.08 3.68
N HIS A 128 -1.78 -11.38 3.94
CA HIS A 128 -3.09 -12.03 4.11
C HIS A 128 -3.71 -11.74 5.48
N GLU A 129 -2.92 -11.27 6.45
CA GLU A 129 -3.41 -10.83 7.76
C GLU A 129 -3.87 -9.38 7.67
N PRO A 130 -5.05 -9.02 8.20
CA PRO A 130 -5.58 -7.66 8.13
C PRO A 130 -4.64 -6.60 8.69
N LYS A 131 -3.86 -6.95 9.72
CA LYS A 131 -2.83 -6.08 10.31
C LYS A 131 -1.78 -5.62 9.29
N TYR A 132 -1.46 -6.45 8.31
CA TYR A 132 -0.38 -6.21 7.34
C TYR A 132 -0.87 -5.96 5.92
N GLU A 133 -2.18 -5.77 5.70
CA GLU A 133 -2.78 -5.54 4.38
C GLU A 133 -2.10 -4.38 3.63
N TYR A 134 -1.64 -3.35 4.36
CA TYR A 134 -0.92 -2.21 3.79
C TYR A 134 0.33 -2.61 2.98
N ALA A 135 0.95 -3.76 3.27
CA ALA A 135 2.10 -4.25 2.49
C ALA A 135 1.76 -4.49 1.02
N LEU A 136 0.50 -4.78 0.67
CA LEU A 136 0.06 -4.88 -0.74
C LEU A 136 0.35 -3.59 -1.52
N ARG A 137 0.29 -2.42 -0.87
CA ARG A 137 0.59 -1.13 -1.50
C ARG A 137 2.06 -0.97 -1.85
N GLN A 138 2.95 -1.67 -1.15
CA GLN A 138 4.39 -1.60 -1.38
C GLN A 138 4.88 -2.63 -2.40
N MET A 139 4.08 -3.66 -2.71
CA MET A 139 4.50 -4.75 -3.61
C MET A 139 4.82 -4.28 -5.03
N SER A 140 4.22 -3.16 -5.50
CA SER A 140 4.59 -2.58 -6.80
C SER A 140 6.06 -2.13 -6.85
N LEU A 141 6.64 -1.72 -5.72
CA LEU A 141 8.05 -1.36 -5.65
C LEU A 141 8.94 -2.60 -5.79
N LEU A 142 8.52 -3.75 -5.28
CA LEU A 142 9.23 -5.02 -5.49
C LEU A 142 9.14 -5.47 -6.95
N ALA A 143 8.04 -5.15 -7.65
CA ALA A 143 7.96 -5.36 -9.09
C ALA A 143 8.99 -4.50 -9.84
N SER A 144 9.06 -3.20 -9.54
CA SER A 144 10.06 -2.30 -10.13
C SER A 144 11.49 -2.72 -9.77
N LEU A 145 11.72 -3.15 -8.53
CA LEU A 145 13.02 -3.67 -8.09
C LEU A 145 13.44 -4.92 -8.89
N SER A 146 12.51 -5.85 -9.14
CA SER A 146 12.81 -7.07 -9.90
C SER A 146 13.23 -6.81 -11.36
N GLN A 147 12.94 -5.61 -11.89
CA GLN A 147 13.32 -5.19 -13.24
C GLN A 147 14.68 -4.48 -13.23
N GLU A 148 14.89 -3.59 -12.25
CA GLU A 148 16.16 -2.85 -12.11
C GLU A 148 17.28 -3.72 -11.51
N GLN A 149 16.94 -4.76 -10.75
CA GLN A 149 17.88 -5.73 -10.16
C GLN A 149 17.52 -7.15 -10.62
N PRO A 150 18.19 -7.69 -11.66
CA PRO A 150 17.89 -9.02 -12.18
C PRO A 150 18.30 -10.17 -11.25
N SER A 151 19.17 -9.93 -10.25
CA SER A 151 19.56 -10.96 -9.29
C SER A 151 18.50 -11.13 -8.18
N VAL A 152 17.61 -12.12 -8.36
CA VAL A 152 16.60 -12.51 -7.35
C VAL A 152 17.27 -12.94 -6.04
N GLU A 153 18.43 -13.58 -6.10
CA GLU A 153 19.17 -14.02 -4.92
C GLU A 153 19.61 -12.83 -4.06
N ARG A 154 20.14 -11.77 -4.69
CA ARG A 154 20.53 -10.55 -3.98
C ARG A 154 19.35 -9.89 -3.26
N ILE A 155 18.18 -9.86 -3.91
CA ILE A 155 16.95 -9.33 -3.29
C ILE A 155 16.53 -10.20 -2.11
N LYS A 156 16.62 -11.53 -2.22
CA LYS A 156 16.31 -12.45 -1.11
C LYS A 156 17.27 -12.29 0.06
N THR A 157 18.57 -12.11 -0.18
CA THR A 157 19.55 -11.80 0.87
C THR A 157 19.20 -10.49 1.58
N ALA A 158 18.85 -9.43 0.84
CA ALA A 158 18.41 -8.18 1.44
C ALA A 158 17.12 -8.34 2.29
N ILE A 159 16.17 -9.16 1.82
CA ILE A 159 14.97 -9.52 2.59
C ILE A 159 15.35 -10.23 3.90
N ASP A 160 16.27 -11.19 3.85
CA ASP A 160 16.72 -11.91 5.04
C ASP A 160 17.33 -10.95 6.07
N GLU A 161 18.26 -10.08 5.65
CA GLU A 161 18.88 -9.07 6.52
C GLU A 161 17.85 -8.12 7.16
N VAL A 162 16.90 -7.61 6.37
CA VAL A 162 15.87 -6.70 6.89
C VAL A 162 14.91 -7.45 7.83
N SER A 163 14.57 -8.70 7.53
CA SER A 163 13.69 -9.51 8.38
C SER A 163 14.29 -9.81 9.75
N GLU A 164 15.61 -9.89 9.85
CA GLU A 164 16.29 -10.05 11.14
C GLU A 164 16.24 -8.78 11.98
N ASN A 165 16.30 -7.60 11.36
CA ASN A 165 16.20 -6.34 12.08
C ASN A 165 14.78 -6.10 12.60
N LEU A 166 13.75 -6.43 11.82
CA LEU A 166 12.34 -6.35 12.25
C LEU A 166 12.05 -7.19 13.51
N LYS A 167 12.78 -8.29 13.73
CA LYS A 167 12.61 -9.14 14.92
C LYS A 167 13.28 -8.56 16.17
N LYS A 168 14.29 -7.71 16.00
CA LYS A 168 15.03 -7.09 17.13
C LYS A 168 14.25 -5.94 17.75
N ASP A 169 13.43 -5.24 16.98
CA ASP A 169 12.61 -4.13 17.47
C ASP A 169 11.34 -4.58 18.23
N VAL A 170 11.06 -5.89 18.23
CA VAL A 170 9.89 -6.51 18.88
C VAL A 170 10.26 -7.31 20.13
N SER A 171 11.56 -7.47 20.43
CA SER A 171 12.09 -8.23 21.58
C SER A 171 12.73 -7.33 22.63
#